data_AF-A0A7V8AX78-F1
#
_entry.id   AF-A0A7V8AX78-F1
#
_cell.length_a   1.000
_cell.length_b   1.000
_cell.length_c   1.000
_cell.angle_alpha   90.00
_cell.angle_beta   90.00
_cell.angle_gamma   90.00
#
_symmetry.space_group_name_H-M   'P 1'
#
loop_
_entity.id
_entity.type
_entity.pdbx_description
1 polymer ?
#
loop_
_entity_poly.entity_id
_entity_poly.type
_entity_poly.pdbx_seq_one_letter_code
_entity_poly.pdbx_strand_id
1 'polypeptide(L)' 'MDKEQARFVLRSCRPDGSDGDDPQFAEALELAHADLELGQWLAHERSFDAAFAAALAEVKLPVSLCQDILTGL' A
#
# COMPACT_ATOMS: atom_id res chain seq x y z
N MET A 1 2.36 -14.01 -14.32
CA MET A 1 1.71 -14.51 -13.09
C MET A 1 0.21 -14.71 -13.32
N ASP A 2 -0.48 -15.47 -12.46
CA ASP A 2 -1.95 -15.52 -12.45
C ASP A 2 -2.58 -14.37 -11.62
N LYS A 3 -3.91 -14.26 -11.65
CA LYS A 3 -4.64 -13.19 -10.94
C LYS A 3 -4.47 -13.24 -9.42
N GLU A 4 -4.36 -14.42 -8.81
CA GLU A 4 -4.24 -14.56 -7.36
C GLU A 4 -2.84 -14.13 -6.91
N GLN A 5 -1.81 -14.58 -7.63
CA GLN A 5 -0.43 -14.14 -7.46
C GLN A 5 -0.31 -12.62 -7.63
N ALA A 6 -0.95 -12.04 -8.66
CA ALA A 6 -0.96 -10.61 -8.86
C ALA A 6 -1.59 -9.85 -7.69
N ARG A 7 -2.73 -10.33 -7.16
CA ARG A 7 -3.32 -9.72 -5.95
C ARG A 7 -2.36 -9.78 -4.77
N PHE A 8 -1.67 -10.90 -4.58
CA PHE A 8 -0.70 -11.07 -3.49
C PHE A 8 0.50 -10.11 -3.62
N VAL A 9 1.03 -9.94 -4.83
CA VAL A 9 2.12 -8.98 -5.08
C VAL A 9 1.62 -7.55 -4.86
N LEU A 10 0.49 -7.18 -5.47
CA LEU A 10 -0.03 -5.81 -5.43
C LEU A 10 -0.43 -5.34 -4.03
N ARG A 11 -1.03 -6.22 -3.20
CA ARG A 11 -1.39 -5.89 -1.81
C ARG A 11 -0.19 -5.75 -0.87
N SER A 12 0.98 -6.20 -1.31
CA SER A 12 2.22 -6.11 -0.54
C SER A 12 2.98 -4.82 -0.85
N CYS A 13 2.47 -3.98 -1.76
CA CYS A 13 3.04 -2.68 -2.10
C CYS A 13 3.19 -1.81 -0.86
N ARG A 14 4.38 -1.28 -0.64
CA ARG A 14 4.63 -0.23 0.34
C ARG A 14 4.01 1.09 -0.16
N PRO A 15 3.40 1.86 0.75
CA PRO A 15 2.76 3.14 0.40
C PRO A 15 3.78 4.24 0.01
N ASP A 16 5.07 4.05 0.31
CA ASP A 16 6.15 4.96 -0.07
C ASP A 16 6.63 4.80 -1.53
N GLY A 17 6.08 3.81 -2.25
CA GLY A 17 6.40 3.56 -3.65
C GLY A 17 7.76 2.88 -3.88
N SER A 18 8.43 2.42 -2.82
CA SER A 18 9.76 1.81 -2.90
C SER A 18 9.80 0.47 -3.65
N ASP A 19 8.63 -0.10 -3.99
CA ASP A 19 8.52 -1.35 -4.77
C ASP A 19 8.37 -1.12 -6.27
N GLY A 20 8.40 0.15 -6.74
CA GLY A 20 8.19 0.48 -8.15
C GLY A 20 9.24 -0.11 -9.11
N ASP A 21 10.44 -0.41 -8.62
CA ASP A 21 11.52 -1.02 -9.40
C ASP A 21 11.49 -2.56 -9.34
N ASP A 22 10.60 -3.18 -8.56
CA ASP A 22 10.49 -4.63 -8.47
C ASP A 22 9.84 -5.20 -9.75
N PRO A 23 10.53 -6.09 -10.49
CA PRO A 23 9.99 -6.66 -11.73
C PRO A 23 8.69 -7.45 -11.54
N GLN A 24 8.49 -8.11 -10.39
CA GLN A 24 7.23 -8.80 -10.09
C GLN A 24 6.11 -7.78 -9.88
N PHE A 25 6.42 -6.66 -9.25
CA PHE A 25 5.44 -5.60 -9.04
C PHE A 25 5.02 -4.96 -10.37
N ALA A 26 5.98 -4.68 -11.25
CA ALA A 26 5.71 -4.20 -12.60
C ALA A 26 4.86 -5.19 -13.40
N GLU A 27 5.20 -6.49 -13.38
CA GLU A 27 4.41 -7.53 -14.06
C GLU A 27 2.97 -7.62 -13.51
N ALA A 28 2.78 -7.49 -12.20
CA ALA A 28 1.45 -7.51 -11.59
C ALA A 28 0.61 -6.28 -11.96
N LEU A 29 1.24 -5.09 -12.05
CA LEU A 29 0.59 -3.86 -12.48
C LEU A 29 0.15 -3.94 -13.95
N GLU A 30 0.99 -4.47 -14.83
CA GLU A 30 0.63 -4.68 -16.23
C GLU A 30 -0.58 -5.61 -16.36
N LEU A 31 -0.62 -6.70 -15.57
CA LEU A 31 -1.79 -7.59 -15.55
C LEU A 31 -3.04 -6.88 -15.03
N ALA A 32 -2.93 -6.05 -13.99
CA ALA A 32 -4.05 -5.25 -13.48
C ALA A 32 -4.53 -4.18 -14.48
N HIS A 33 -3.64 -3.69 -15.35
CA HIS A 33 -4.01 -2.76 -16.41
C HIS A 33 -4.77 -3.47 -17.55
N ALA A 34 -4.39 -4.70 -17.87
CA ALA A 34 -5.01 -5.49 -18.93
C ALA A 34 -6.32 -6.18 -18.49
N ASP A 35 -6.50 -6.49 -17.21
CA ASP A 35 -7.66 -7.19 -16.68
C ASP A 35 -8.59 -6.28 -15.87
N LEU A 36 -9.82 -6.09 -16.36
CA LEU A 36 -10.80 -5.16 -15.76
C LEU A 36 -11.13 -5.51 -14.30
N GLU A 37 -11.30 -6.78 -13.97
CA GLU A 37 -11.65 -7.23 -12.63
C GLU A 37 -10.51 -6.92 -11.65
N LEU A 38 -9.28 -7.27 -12.03
CA LEU A 38 -8.11 -7.02 -11.22
C LEU A 38 -7.82 -5.52 -11.08
N GLY A 39 -8.01 -4.73 -12.15
CA GLY A 39 -7.88 -3.27 -12.11
C GLY A 39 -8.90 -2.61 -11.18
N GLN A 40 -10.16 -3.03 -11.23
CA GLN A 40 -11.20 -2.54 -10.31
C GLN A 40 -10.90 -2.89 -8.86
N TRP A 41 -10.45 -4.12 -8.61
CA TRP A 41 -10.02 -4.55 -7.28
C TRP A 41 -8.86 -3.68 -6.77
N LEU A 42 -7.82 -3.47 -7.59
CA LEU A 42 -6.65 -2.66 -7.19
C LEU A 42 -7.05 -1.20 -6.87
N ALA A 43 -7.95 -0.62 -7.66
CA ALA A 43 -8.46 0.73 -7.40
C ALA A 43 -9.22 0.81 -6.06
N HIS A 44 -10.00 -0.21 -5.71
CA HIS A 44 -10.68 -0.29 -4.43
C HIS A 44 -9.69 -0.37 -3.25
N GLU A 45 -8.71 -1.28 -3.33
CA GLU A 45 -7.66 -1.42 -2.30
C GLU A 45 -6.93 -0.08 -2.08
N ARG A 46 -6.49 0.57 -3.16
CA ARG A 46 -5.78 1.85 -3.06
C ARG A 46 -6.64 2.97 -2.48
N SER A 47 -7.95 2.98 -2.77
CA SER A 47 -8.87 3.95 -2.16
C SER A 47 -9.02 3.70 -0.67
N PHE A 48 -9.07 2.44 -0.23
CA PHE A 48 -9.15 2.09 1.18
C PHE A 48 -7.86 2.48 1.92
N ASP A 49 -6.70 2.12 1.38
CA ASP A 49 -5.39 2.45 1.97
C ASP A 49 -5.20 3.96 2.13
N ALA A 50 -5.57 4.74 1.10
CA ALA A 50 -5.50 6.19 1.16
C ALA A 50 -6.41 6.78 2.24
N ALA A 51 -7.64 6.26 2.38
CA ALA A 51 -8.57 6.70 3.42
C ALA A 51 -8.07 6.34 4.83
N PHE A 52 -7.50 5.14 5.00
CA PHE A 52 -6.93 4.69 6.27
C PHE A 52 -5.71 5.53 6.67
N ALA A 53 -4.80 5.79 5.73
CA ALA A 53 -3.64 6.64 5.94
C ALA A 53 -4.03 8.08 6.33
N ALA A 54 -5.04 8.64 5.67
CA ALA A 54 -5.58 9.96 6.01
C ALA A 54 -6.15 9.99 7.43
N ALA A 55 -6.95 8.99 7.82
CA ALA A 55 -7.51 8.89 9.17
C ALA A 55 -6.41 8.78 10.25
N LEU A 56 -5.33 8.04 9.97
CA LEU A 56 -4.20 7.93 10.90
C LEU A 56 -3.43 9.24 11.03
N ALA A 57 -3.29 9.99 9.94
CA ALA A 57 -2.61 11.29 9.94
C ALA A 57 -3.36 12.38 10.73
N GLU A 58 -4.67 12.23 10.93
CA GLU A 58 -5.48 13.15 11.75
C GLU A 58 -5.29 12.94 13.26
N VAL A 59 -4.68 11.82 13.68
CA VAL A 59 -4.43 11.53 15.09
C VAL A 59 -3.39 12.51 15.64
N LYS A 60 -3.80 13.34 16.61
CA LYS A 60 -2.89 14.24 17.32
C LYS A 60 -1.95 13.45 18.20
N LEU A 61 -0.68 13.38 17.79
CA LEU A 61 0.37 12.73 18.57
C LEU A 61 0.84 13.67 19.70
N PRO A 62 1.12 13.15 20.91
CA PRO A 62 1.84 13.89 21.91
C PRO A 62 3.19 14.38 21.35
N VAL A 63 3.55 15.63 21.62
CA VAL A 63 4.83 16.20 21.16
C VAL A 63 6.04 15.43 21.70
N SER A 64 5.87 14.75 22.84
CA SER A 64 6.90 13.91 23.45
C SER A 64 7.02 12.53 22.80
N LEU A 65 6.01 12.05 22.06
CA LEU A 65 5.84 10.63 21.67
C LEU A 65 7.08 10.03 21.00
N CYS A 66 7.72 10.77 20.09
CA CYS A 66 8.93 10.28 19.43
C CYS A 66 10.08 10.07 20.43
N GLN A 67 10.30 11.06 21.28
CA GLN A 67 11.36 11.05 22.27
C GLN A 67 11.11 9.97 23.31
N ASP A 68 9.88 9.93 23.79
CA ASP A 68 9.27 8.90 24.62
C ASP A 68 9.57 7.48 24.09
N ILE A 69 9.21 7.14 22.85
CA ILE A 69 9.48 5.83 22.24
C ILE A 69 11.00 5.53 22.18
N LEU A 70 11.81 6.52 21.81
CA LEU A 70 13.27 6.35 21.65
C LEU A 70 13.99 6.18 23.00
N THR A 71 13.50 6.82 24.06
CA THR A 71 13.98 6.62 25.43
C THR A 71 13.38 5.38 26.09
N GLY A 72 12.51 4.69 25.37
CA GLY A 72 11.88 3.45 25.79
C GLY A 72 10.76 3.63 26.81
N LEU A 73 10.08 4.79 26.80
CA LEU A 73 8.94 5.20 27.64
C LEU A 73 8.69 4.31 28.86
#